data_AF-A0A969D9H7-F1
#
_entry.id   AF-A0A969D9H7-F1
#
_cell.length_a   1.000
_cell.length_b   1.000
_cell.length_c   1.000
_cell.angle_alpha   90.00
_cell.angle_beta   90.00
_cell.angle_gamma   90.00
#
_symmetry.space_group_name_H-M   'P 1'
#
loop_
_entity.id
_entity.type
_entity.pdbx_description
1 polymer ?
#
loop_
_entity_poly.entity_id
_entity_poly.type
_entity_poly.pdbx_seq_one_letter_code
_entity_poly.pdbx_strand_id
1 'polypeptide(L)'
;MFQSASLIWLLQRWAVPGLMMAIAVRQIVLAQTVGLSAWHGGGFGMFASVDRDERRLIKVEAMTCDGRQIQVDVQSSSSLLSQAERTRVMTVPREDLLHSVGQKVLTAPLTPSDRPSVYLAETSESAAIASAPVCLQTVTVQVWRPHYRRRLNQIWYAPVSSAIEVQL
;
A
#
# COMPACT_ATOMS: atom_id res chain seq x y z
N MET A 1 33.38 26.52 -47.22
CA MET A 1 32.97 27.33 -46.05
C MET A 1 31.44 27.50 -45.88
N PHE A 2 30.58 26.89 -46.72
CA PHE A 2 29.11 27.05 -46.67
C PHE A 2 28.33 25.98 -45.87
N GLN A 3 28.99 24.95 -45.33
CA GLN A 3 28.30 23.83 -44.65
C GLN A 3 27.84 24.13 -43.22
N SER A 4 28.41 25.15 -42.55
CA SER A 4 28.09 25.45 -41.15
C SER A 4 26.76 26.22 -40.99
N ALA A 5 26.38 27.06 -41.95
CA ALA A 5 25.17 27.87 -41.86
C ALA A 5 23.87 27.05 -42.02
N SER A 6 23.87 26.04 -42.90
CA SER A 6 22.71 25.17 -43.11
C SER A 6 22.42 24.27 -41.90
N LEU A 7 23.48 23.81 -41.22
CA LEU A 7 23.37 22.96 -40.04
C LEU A 7 22.75 23.69 -38.85
N ILE A 8 23.15 24.95 -38.61
CA ILE A 8 22.60 25.78 -37.53
C ILE A 8 21.10 26.06 -37.75
N TRP A 9 20.71 26.35 -39.00
CA TRP A 9 19.32 26.61 -39.34
C TRP A 9 18.43 25.36 -39.14
N LEU A 10 18.92 24.19 -39.55
CA LEU A 10 18.25 22.91 -39.30
C LEU A 10 18.12 22.62 -37.80
N LEU A 11 19.19 22.82 -37.03
CA LEU A 11 19.16 22.64 -35.57
C LEU A 11 18.13 23.55 -34.91
N GLN A 12 18.07 24.84 -35.27
CA GLN A 12 17.08 25.76 -34.72
C GLN A 12 15.64 25.37 -35.08
N ARG A 13 15.41 24.89 -36.31
CA ARG A 13 14.09 24.44 -36.79
C ARG A 13 13.60 23.20 -36.06
N TRP A 14 14.50 22.26 -35.75
CA TRP A 14 14.14 20.93 -35.21
C TRP A 14 14.41 20.74 -33.72
N ALA A 15 15.15 21.64 -33.07
CA ALA A 15 15.45 21.54 -31.63
C ALA A 15 14.18 21.53 -30.78
N VAL A 16 13.21 22.42 -31.07
CA VAL A 16 11.96 22.52 -30.28
C VAL A 16 11.08 21.28 -30.45
N PRO A 17 10.74 20.82 -31.68
CA PRO A 17 10.02 19.55 -31.86
C PRO A 17 10.74 18.34 -31.26
N GLY A 18 12.07 18.27 -31.45
CA GLY A 18 12.89 17.18 -30.90
C GLY A 18 12.85 17.13 -29.37
N LEU A 19 12.97 18.30 -28.72
CA LEU A 19 12.85 18.40 -27.26
C LEU A 19 11.45 17.99 -26.77
N MET A 20 10.39 18.44 -27.45
CA MET A 20 9.01 18.05 -27.11
C MET A 20 8.80 16.54 -27.25
N MET A 21 9.33 15.93 -28.31
CA MET A 21 9.25 14.49 -28.54
C MET A 21 10.03 13.70 -27.48
N ALA A 22 11.21 14.18 -27.07
CA ALA A 22 11.98 13.58 -25.98
C ALA A 22 11.22 13.63 -24.64
N ILE A 23 10.58 14.76 -24.33
CA ILE A 23 9.74 14.91 -23.13
C ILE A 23 8.56 13.93 -23.19
N ALA A 24 7.87 13.84 -24.33
CA ALA A 24 6.74 12.95 -24.52
C ALA A 24 7.13 11.47 -24.33
N VAL A 25 8.22 11.03 -24.97
CA VAL A 25 8.74 9.66 -24.81
C VAL A 25 9.11 9.38 -23.35
N ARG A 26 9.80 10.31 -22.68
CA ARG A 26 10.13 10.16 -21.25
C ARG A 26 8.87 10.01 -20.39
N GLN A 27 7.81 10.77 -20.66
CA GLN A 27 6.55 10.65 -19.93
C GLN A 27 5.86 9.31 -20.20
N ILE A 28 5.88 8.79 -21.43
CA ILE A 28 5.35 7.46 -21.75
C ILE A 28 6.12 6.37 -20.98
N VAL A 29 7.45 6.43 -20.98
CA VAL A 29 8.29 5.46 -20.24
C VAL A 29 8.00 5.53 -18.74
N LEU A 30 7.90 6.73 -18.16
CA LEU A 30 7.59 6.89 -16.75
C LEU A 30 6.17 6.41 -16.40
N ALA A 31 5.20 6.62 -17.29
CA ALA A 31 3.84 6.12 -17.11
C ALA A 31 3.77 4.59 -17.11
N GLN A 32 4.59 3.94 -17.95
CA GLN A 32 4.65 2.47 -18.04
C GLN A 32 5.46 1.83 -16.91
N THR A 33 6.54 2.47 -16.45
CA THR A 33 7.47 1.87 -15.49
C THR A 33 7.19 2.22 -14.03
N VAL A 34 6.66 3.42 -13.76
CA VAL A 34 6.46 3.94 -12.39
C VAL A 34 4.97 3.94 -12.00
N GLY A 35 4.09 3.36 -12.82
CA GLY A 35 2.65 3.36 -12.56
C GLY A 35 2.04 4.76 -12.48
N LEU A 36 2.74 5.77 -13.04
CA LEU A 36 2.20 7.11 -13.13
C LEU A 36 1.09 7.10 -14.17
N SER A 37 -0.17 6.88 -13.75
CA SER A 37 -1.28 7.22 -14.65
C SER A 37 -1.14 8.70 -15.06
N ALA A 38 -1.70 9.13 -16.20
CA ALA A 38 -1.63 10.53 -16.63
C ALA A 38 -2.10 11.54 -15.56
N TRP A 39 -2.82 11.04 -14.54
CA TRP A 39 -3.31 11.73 -13.36
C TRP A 39 -2.31 11.83 -12.19
N HIS A 40 -1.16 11.15 -12.26
CA HIS A 40 -0.20 11.02 -11.15
C HIS A 40 0.94 12.06 -11.15
N GLY A 41 1.20 12.79 -12.24
CA GLY A 41 2.51 13.46 -12.38
C GLY A 41 2.59 14.82 -13.08
N GLY A 42 1.50 15.46 -13.52
CA GLY A 42 1.63 16.71 -14.28
C GLY A 42 0.43 17.64 -14.22
N GLY A 43 0.48 18.66 -13.37
CA GLY A 43 -0.22 19.93 -13.63
C GLY A 43 -1.69 20.07 -13.25
N PHE A 44 -2.47 19.00 -13.03
CA PHE A 44 -3.82 19.11 -12.45
C PHE A 44 -3.81 18.81 -10.95
N GLY A 45 -3.24 19.74 -10.17
CA GLY A 45 -3.02 19.65 -8.72
C GLY A 45 -4.28 19.62 -7.82
N MET A 46 -5.42 19.11 -8.29
CA MET A 46 -6.66 18.99 -7.49
C MET A 46 -7.11 17.56 -7.20
N PHE A 47 -6.52 16.54 -7.83
CA PHE A 47 -6.85 15.12 -7.58
C PHE A 47 -5.63 14.25 -7.29
N ALA A 48 -4.54 14.84 -6.78
CA ALA A 48 -3.50 14.09 -6.08
C ALA A 48 -4.11 13.55 -4.78
N SER A 49 -4.95 12.53 -4.93
CA SER A 49 -5.73 11.91 -3.89
C SER A 49 -4.80 11.54 -2.74
N VAL A 50 -4.96 12.25 -1.61
CA VAL A 50 -4.38 11.84 -0.32
C VAL A 50 -4.83 10.42 0.04
N ASP A 51 -5.93 9.98 -0.57
CA ASP A 51 -6.53 8.66 -0.47
C ASP A 51 -6.08 7.74 -1.63
N ARG A 52 -4.83 7.30 -1.60
CA ARG A 52 -4.38 6.13 -2.38
C ARG A 52 -4.46 4.88 -1.50
N ASP A 53 -4.73 3.74 -2.12
CA ASP A 53 -4.71 2.43 -1.49
C ASP A 53 -3.35 2.15 -0.81
N GLU A 54 -2.24 2.51 -1.45
CA GLU A 54 -0.87 2.40 -0.89
C GLU A 54 -0.67 3.15 0.45
N ARG A 55 -1.52 4.13 0.75
CA ARG A 55 -1.44 4.91 1.98
C ARG A 55 -2.41 4.42 3.05
N ARG A 56 -3.41 3.61 2.68
CA ARG A 56 -4.32 2.99 3.64
C ARG A 56 -3.59 1.85 4.35
N LEU A 57 -3.99 1.59 5.59
CA LEU A 57 -3.43 0.52 6.38
C LEU A 57 -4.53 -0.43 6.84
N ILE A 58 -4.24 -1.72 6.77
CA ILE A 58 -5.06 -2.77 7.39
C ILE A 58 -4.56 -2.87 8.84
N LYS A 59 -5.41 -2.49 9.79
CA LYS A 59 -5.17 -2.64 11.22
C LYS A 59 -5.82 -3.93 11.69
N VAL A 60 -5.03 -4.82 12.26
CA VAL A 60 -5.52 -6.07 12.84
C VAL A 60 -5.11 -6.11 14.30
N GLU A 61 -6.10 -6.20 15.17
CA GLU A 61 -5.93 -6.40 16.59
C GLU A 61 -6.48 -7.78 16.93
N ALA A 62 -5.81 -8.52 17.78
CA ALA A 62 -6.27 -9.84 18.20
C ALA A 62 -6.20 -9.96 19.71
N MET A 63 -7.14 -10.72 20.27
CA MET A 63 -7.12 -11.11 21.68
C MET A 63 -6.62 -12.55 21.77
N THR A 64 -5.54 -12.75 22.53
CA THR A 64 -5.05 -14.10 22.81
C THR A 64 -5.96 -14.82 23.79
N CYS A 65 -5.86 -16.14 23.84
CA CYS A 65 -6.62 -16.96 24.80
C CYS A 65 -6.28 -16.64 26.27
N ASP A 66 -5.14 -16.01 26.53
CA ASP A 66 -4.75 -15.48 27.84
C ASP A 66 -5.34 -14.09 28.15
N GLY A 67 -6.21 -13.57 27.28
CA GLY A 67 -6.83 -12.25 27.40
C GLY A 67 -5.90 -11.08 27.08
N ARG A 68 -4.74 -11.32 26.45
CA ARG A 68 -3.81 -10.24 26.06
C ARG A 68 -4.17 -9.71 24.68
N GLN A 69 -4.20 -8.39 24.55
CA GLN A 69 -4.37 -7.76 23.24
C GLN A 69 -3.03 -7.64 22.53
N ILE A 70 -2.97 -8.09 21.29
CA ILE A 70 -1.80 -8.03 20.41
C ILE A 70 -2.17 -7.37 19.09
N GLN A 71 -1.20 -6.80 18.40
CA GLN A 71 -1.36 -6.32 17.03
C GLN A 71 -0.77 -7.34 16.06
N VAL A 72 -1.47 -7.58 14.95
CA VAL A 72 -0.99 -8.48 13.89
C VAL A 72 -0.66 -7.62 12.67
N ASP A 73 0.60 -7.65 12.24
CA ASP A 73 1.03 -7.02 11.01
C ASP A 73 0.79 -7.96 9.83
N VAL A 74 -0.23 -7.61 9.05
CA VAL A 74 -0.63 -8.31 7.83
C VAL A 74 -0.05 -7.64 6.57
N GLN A 75 0.52 -6.43 6.70
CA GLN A 75 1.02 -5.68 5.55
C GLN A 75 2.43 -6.08 5.15
N SER A 76 3.29 -6.37 6.12
CA SER A 76 4.64 -6.87 5.85
C SER A 76 4.64 -8.32 5.36
N SER A 77 3.64 -9.11 5.76
CA SER A 77 3.48 -10.49 5.31
C SER A 77 2.93 -10.58 3.89
N SER A 78 3.81 -10.92 2.94
CA SER A 78 3.41 -11.25 1.56
C SER A 78 2.80 -12.65 1.44
N SER A 79 2.97 -13.50 2.46
CA SER A 79 2.48 -14.88 2.44
C SER A 79 1.01 -14.99 2.83
N LEU A 80 0.51 -14.13 3.74
CA LEU A 80 -0.89 -14.18 4.18
C LEU A 80 -1.88 -13.61 3.15
N LEU A 81 -1.53 -12.46 2.56
CA LEU A 81 -2.35 -11.77 1.55
C LEU A 81 -1.53 -11.51 0.31
N SER A 82 -2.05 -11.97 -0.83
CA SER A 82 -1.48 -11.60 -2.13
C SER A 82 -1.56 -10.09 -2.34
N GLN A 83 -0.67 -9.54 -3.18
CA GLN A 83 -0.67 -8.11 -3.51
C GLN A 83 -2.04 -7.64 -4.06
N ALA A 84 -2.67 -8.46 -4.91
CA ALA A 84 -3.98 -8.15 -5.48
C ALA A 84 -5.09 -8.11 -4.42
N GLU A 85 -5.12 -9.06 -3.48
CA GLU A 85 -6.07 -9.06 -2.37
C GLU A 85 -5.86 -7.85 -1.47
N ARG A 86 -4.60 -7.51 -1.15
CA ARG A 86 -4.25 -6.36 -0.34
C ARG A 86 -4.77 -5.07 -0.98
N THR A 87 -4.47 -4.84 -2.26
CA THR A 87 -4.99 -3.70 -3.02
C THR A 87 -6.52 -3.68 -3.02
N ARG A 88 -7.17 -4.83 -3.18
CA ARG A 88 -8.64 -4.93 -3.19
C ARG A 88 -9.26 -4.55 -1.84
N VAL A 89 -8.75 -5.12 -0.74
CA VAL A 89 -9.20 -4.81 0.63
C VAL A 89 -8.98 -3.34 0.95
N MET A 90 -7.81 -2.79 0.61
CA MET A 90 -7.49 -1.40 0.89
C MET A 90 -8.33 -0.45 0.04
N THR A 91 -8.61 -0.77 -1.22
CA THR A 91 -9.38 0.12 -2.13
C THR A 91 -10.86 0.13 -1.78
N VAL A 92 -11.46 -1.05 -1.58
CA VAL A 92 -12.90 -1.22 -1.31
C VAL A 92 -13.06 -2.18 -0.12
N PRO A 93 -13.01 -1.66 1.12
CA PRO A 93 -13.03 -2.48 2.33
C PRO A 93 -14.45 -3.00 2.61
N ARG A 94 -14.86 -4.02 1.87
CA ARG A 94 -16.15 -4.70 2.07
C ARG A 94 -16.07 -5.65 3.26
N GLU A 95 -17.19 -5.83 3.95
CA GLU A 95 -17.28 -6.71 5.12
C GLU A 95 -16.87 -8.15 4.80
N ASP A 96 -17.25 -8.69 3.63
CA ASP A 96 -16.89 -10.05 3.20
C ASP A 96 -15.37 -10.22 3.03
N LEU A 97 -14.69 -9.18 2.54
CA LEU A 97 -13.24 -9.19 2.38
C LEU A 97 -12.52 -9.08 3.73
N LEU A 98 -12.99 -8.19 4.62
CA LEU A 98 -12.40 -8.03 5.96
C LEU A 98 -12.60 -9.29 6.81
N HIS A 99 -13.77 -9.92 6.70
CA HIS A 99 -14.04 -11.20 7.37
C HIS A 99 -13.09 -12.30 6.86
N SER A 100 -12.87 -12.40 5.55
CA SER A 100 -11.91 -13.35 4.97
C SER A 100 -10.47 -13.10 5.48
N VAL A 101 -10.05 -11.84 5.59
CA VAL A 101 -8.75 -11.48 6.19
C VAL A 101 -8.69 -11.93 7.64
N GLY A 102 -9.74 -11.69 8.43
CA GLY A 102 -9.80 -12.11 9.84
C GLY A 102 -9.71 -13.63 10.01
N GLN A 103 -10.40 -14.40 9.17
CA GLN A 103 -10.30 -15.86 9.16
C GLN A 103 -8.88 -16.35 8.83
N LYS A 104 -8.24 -15.75 7.82
CA LYS A 104 -6.85 -16.09 7.47
C LYS A 104 -5.92 -15.85 8.66
N VAL A 105 -6.05 -14.69 9.34
CA VAL A 105 -5.25 -14.35 10.52
C VAL A 105 -5.49 -15.32 11.67
N LEU A 106 -6.74 -15.69 11.96
CA LEU A 106 -7.09 -16.64 13.03
C LEU A 106 -6.40 -18.01 12.86
N THR A 107 -6.23 -18.44 11.61
CA THR A 107 -5.61 -19.74 11.29
C THR A 107 -4.09 -19.67 11.05
N ALA A 108 -3.54 -18.47 10.94
CA ALA A 108 -2.13 -18.29 10.59
C ALA A 108 -1.22 -18.46 11.81
N PRO A 109 -0.08 -19.16 11.69
CA PRO A 109 0.96 -19.08 12.70
C PRO A 109 1.46 -17.64 12.85
N LEU A 110 1.63 -17.23 14.12
CA LEU A 110 2.13 -15.91 14.48
C LEU A 110 3.59 -15.99 14.92
N THR A 111 4.44 -15.14 14.35
CA THR A 111 5.83 -14.95 14.78
C THR A 111 5.98 -13.57 15.44
N PRO A 112 6.73 -13.44 16.55
CA PRO A 112 6.95 -12.14 17.17
C PRO A 112 7.77 -11.24 16.23
N SER A 113 7.34 -9.99 16.08
CA SER A 113 8.11 -8.95 15.37
C SER A 113 9.16 -8.32 16.30
N ASP A 114 10.10 -7.55 15.73
CA ASP A 114 11.05 -6.73 16.48
C ASP A 114 10.35 -5.68 17.37
N ARG A 115 9.09 -5.35 17.05
CA ARG A 115 8.28 -4.41 17.83
C ARG A 115 7.50 -5.14 18.92
N PRO A 116 7.50 -4.64 20.16
CA PRO A 116 6.77 -5.27 21.25
C PRO A 116 5.26 -5.31 20.95
N SER A 117 4.64 -6.45 21.25
CA SER A 117 3.19 -6.69 21.04
C SER A 117 2.73 -6.67 19.57
N VAL A 118 3.66 -6.71 18.61
CA VAL A 118 3.36 -6.89 17.19
C VAL A 118 3.79 -8.28 16.76
N TYR A 119 2.90 -8.99 16.08
CA TYR A 119 3.15 -10.32 15.54
C TYR A 119 2.98 -10.30 14.02
N LEU A 120 3.80 -11.06 13.31
CA LEU A 120 3.67 -11.28 11.88
C LEU A 120 2.84 -12.54 11.67
N ALA A 121 1.82 -12.46 10.81
CA ALA A 121 1.05 -13.63 10.40
C ALA A 121 1.66 -14.22 9.13
N GLU A 122 2.21 -15.42 9.21
CA GLU A 122 2.85 -16.10 8.08
C GLU A 122 2.05 -17.34 7.67
N THR A 123 2.26 -17.85 6.46
CA THR A 123 1.75 -19.18 6.10
C THR A 123 2.57 -20.28 6.76
N SER A 124 1.94 -21.42 7.05
CA SER A 124 2.57 -22.57 7.72
C SER A 124 3.87 -23.07 7.08
N GLU A 125 4.07 -22.85 5.78
CA GLU A 125 5.31 -23.22 5.07
C GLU A 125 6.52 -22.35 5.45
N SER A 126 6.31 -21.08 5.82
CA SER A 126 7.40 -20.15 6.20
C SER A 126 7.69 -20.17 7.70
N ALA A 127 6.73 -20.64 8.51
CA ALA A 127 6.80 -20.67 9.97
C ALA A 127 7.72 -21.76 10.55
N ALA A 128 8.65 -22.34 9.78
CA ALA A 128 9.49 -23.47 10.19
C ALA A 128 10.46 -23.18 11.36
N ILE A 129 10.52 -21.93 11.84
CA ILE A 129 11.33 -21.49 12.99
C ILE A 129 10.43 -20.86 14.09
N ALA A 130 9.10 -20.96 13.96
CA ALA A 130 8.18 -20.23 14.81
C ALA A 130 8.21 -20.71 16.27
N SER A 131 8.27 -19.73 17.17
CA SER A 131 7.94 -19.85 18.59
C SER A 131 6.59 -20.55 18.82
N ALA A 132 6.37 -21.06 20.02
CA ALA A 132 5.14 -21.77 20.42
C ALA A 132 3.87 -21.09 19.87
N PRO A 133 2.88 -21.87 19.37
CA PRO A 133 1.69 -21.33 18.73
C PRO A 133 0.94 -20.40 19.67
N VAL A 134 0.68 -19.17 19.21
CA VAL A 134 -0.11 -18.18 19.96
C VAL A 134 -1.59 -18.48 19.71
N CYS A 135 -2.30 -18.86 20.76
CA CYS A 135 -3.75 -19.08 20.71
C CYS A 135 -4.49 -17.75 20.59
N LEU A 136 -5.33 -17.60 19.55
CA LEU A 136 -6.18 -16.43 19.32
C LEU A 136 -7.64 -16.78 19.59
N GLN A 137 -8.33 -15.90 20.32
CA GLN A 137 -9.76 -16.04 20.61
C GLN A 137 -10.61 -15.18 19.67
N THR A 138 -10.22 -13.92 19.50
CA THR A 138 -10.93 -12.96 18.64
C THR A 138 -9.95 -12.15 17.82
N VAL A 139 -10.34 -11.78 16.60
CA VAL A 139 -9.56 -10.94 15.69
C VAL A 139 -10.46 -9.83 15.16
N THR A 140 -10.03 -8.59 15.35
CA THR A 140 -10.69 -7.39 14.87
C THR A 140 -9.90 -6.82 13.70
N VAL A 141 -10.55 -6.73 12.53
CA VAL A 141 -9.95 -6.20 11.30
C VAL A 141 -10.62 -4.88 10.92
N GLN A 142 -9.80 -3.88 10.59
CA GLN A 142 -10.30 -2.58 10.14
C GLN A 142 -9.32 -1.91 9.17
N VAL A 143 -9.84 -1.20 8.16
CA VAL A 143 -9.01 -0.38 7.25
C VAL A 143 -9.02 1.07 7.70
N TRP A 144 -7.83 1.67 7.75
CA TRP A 144 -7.61 3.05 8.17
C TRP A 144 -6.95 3.86 7.05
N ARG A 145 -7.17 5.18 7.06
CA ARG A 145 -6.62 6.14 6.10
C ARG A 145 -5.88 7.25 6.82
N PRO A 146 -4.73 7.71 6.29
CA PRO A 146 -4.03 8.87 6.81
C PRO A 146 -4.75 10.15 6.39
N HIS A 147 -4.90 11.05 7.35
CA HIS A 147 -5.36 12.40 7.17
C HIS A 147 -4.23 13.35 7.56
N TYR A 148 -3.95 14.32 6.70
CA TYR A 148 -2.98 15.36 6.97
C TYR A 148 -3.70 16.62 7.47
N ARG A 149 -3.39 17.04 8.70
CA ARG A 149 -3.95 18.25 9.29
C ARG A 149 -2.94 19.38 9.18
N ARG A 150 -3.03 20.16 8.09
CA ARG A 150 -2.08 21.24 7.75
C ARG A 150 -1.82 22.23 8.89
N ARG A 151 -2.84 22.61 9.66
CA ARG A 151 -2.69 23.56 10.79
C ARG A 151 -1.73 23.08 11.89
N LEU A 152 -1.68 21.76 12.13
CA LEU A 152 -0.83 21.17 13.17
C LEU A 152 0.43 20.53 12.58
N ASN A 153 0.58 20.54 11.25
CA ASN A 153 1.62 19.80 10.53
C ASN A 153 1.75 18.34 10.99
N GLN A 154 0.62 17.66 11.21
CA GLN A 154 0.55 16.30 11.74
C GLN A 154 -0.25 15.38 10.80
N ILE A 155 0.17 14.11 10.74
CA ILE A 155 -0.56 13.01 10.12
C ILE A 155 -1.26 12.24 11.23
N TRP A 156 -2.54 11.97 11.05
CA TRP A 156 -3.32 11.10 11.93
C TRP A 156 -4.07 10.07 11.09
N TYR A 157 -4.52 8.97 11.69
CA TYR A 157 -5.25 7.94 10.97
C TYR A 157 -6.70 7.86 11.43
N ALA A 158 -7.62 7.67 10.48
CA ALA A 158 -9.04 7.50 10.73
C ALA A 158 -9.52 6.17 10.14
N PRO A 159 -10.50 5.49 10.76
CA PRO A 159 -11.11 4.31 10.17
C PRO A 159 -11.92 4.68 8.92
N VAL A 160 -11.81 3.85 7.89
CA VAL A 160 -12.57 3.93 6.62
C VAL A 160 -13.71 2.91 6.59
N SER A 161 -13.64 1.90 7.46
CA SER A 161 -14.59 0.78 7.55
C SER A 161 -15.02 0.57 8.99
N SER A 162 -16.16 -0.08 9.18
CA SER A 162 -16.52 -0.69 10.45
C SER A 162 -15.46 -1.70 10.87
N ALA A 163 -15.24 -1.82 12.17
CA ALA A 163 -14.42 -2.91 12.69
C ALA A 163 -15.23 -4.20 12.56
N ILE A 164 -14.62 -5.22 11.94
CA ILE A 164 -15.21 -6.55 11.83
C ILE A 164 -14.49 -7.45 12.82
N GLU A 165 -15.26 -8.04 13.74
CA GLU A 165 -14.78 -9.03 14.69
C GLU A 165 -15.04 -10.42 14.14
N VAL A 166 -14.01 -11.26 14.17
CA VAL A 166 -14.08 -12.67 13.79
C VAL A 166 -13.64 -13.49 14.99
N GLN A 167 -14.41 -14.51 15.33
CA GLN A 167 -14.16 -15.40 16.45
C GLN A 167 -13.96 -16.83 15.94
N LEU A 168 -13.20 -17.62 16.69
CA LEU A 168 -12.92 -19.02 16.37
C LEU A 168 -14.12 -19.93 16.67
#